data_AF-A0A3D5S6A2-F1
#
_entry.id   AF-A0A3D5S6A2-F1
#
_cell.length_a   1.000
_cell.length_b   1.000
_cell.length_c   1.000
_cell.angle_alpha   90.00
_cell.angle_beta   90.00
_cell.angle_gamma   90.00
#
_symmetry.space_group_name_H-M   'P 1'
#
loop_
_entity.id
_entity.type
_entity.pdbx_description
1 polymer ?
#
loop_
_entity_poly.entity_id
_entity_poly.type
_entity_poly.pdbx_seq_one_letter_code
_entity_poly.pdbx_strand_id
1 'polypeptide(L)'
;MIRIITSLLLFTSFYSYSQVVLRDTTLIWKHHDFTLNDDRSMMAYTTNDDEISTVSFQAKVIENNLIKLVVVPEYGGRVISFVYKPTGHEYLYQRS
;
A
#
# COMPACT_ATOMS: atom_id res chain seq x y z
N MET A 1 26.52 -39.10 48.07
CA MET A 1 25.70 -37.88 47.95
C MET A 1 25.63 -37.49 46.48
N ILE A 2 24.46 -37.61 45.84
CA ILE A 2 24.26 -37.28 44.42
C ILE A 2 23.50 -35.94 44.37
N ARG A 3 24.08 -34.92 43.75
CA ARG A 3 23.44 -33.62 43.51
C ARG A 3 22.80 -33.64 42.12
N ILE A 4 21.48 -33.66 42.07
CA ILE A 4 20.71 -33.53 40.83
C ILE A 4 20.57 -32.02 40.57
N ILE A 5 21.25 -31.53 39.53
CA ILE A 5 21.09 -30.15 39.06
C ILE A 5 19.94 -30.15 38.05
N THR A 6 18.77 -29.70 38.49
CA THR A 6 17.61 -29.51 37.61
C THR A 6 17.84 -28.25 36.77
N SER A 7 18.21 -28.43 35.49
CA SER A 7 18.32 -27.33 34.53
C SER A 7 16.92 -26.94 34.05
N LEU A 8 16.46 -25.74 34.41
CA LEU A 8 15.19 -25.17 33.98
C LEU A 8 15.36 -24.56 32.58
N LEU A 9 14.95 -25.30 31.54
CA LEU A 9 14.88 -24.79 30.16
C LEU A 9 13.70 -23.81 30.05
N LEU A 10 14.00 -22.51 30.17
CA LEU A 10 13.07 -21.44 29.83
C LEU A 10 12.94 -21.39 28.30
N PHE A 11 11.85 -21.96 27.77
CA PHE A 11 11.45 -21.76 26.38
C PHE A 11 10.94 -20.32 26.22
N THR A 12 11.82 -19.41 25.85
CA THR A 12 11.42 -18.07 25.40
C THR A 12 10.88 -18.19 23.98
N SER A 13 9.56 -18.04 23.81
CA SER A 13 8.95 -17.87 22.50
C SER A 13 9.45 -16.58 21.87
N PHE A 14 10.41 -16.67 20.94
CA PHE A 14 10.81 -15.54 20.12
C PHE A 14 9.71 -15.28 19.08
N TYR A 15 8.85 -14.31 19.36
CA TYR A 15 7.97 -13.75 18.33
C TYR A 15 8.84 -12.94 17.35
N SER A 16 9.10 -13.51 16.18
CA SER A 16 9.75 -12.79 15.09
C SER A 16 8.70 -12.10 14.24
N TYR A 17 8.69 -10.77 14.26
CA TYR A 17 7.85 -9.98 13.36
C TYR A 17 8.44 -10.02 11.95
N SER A 18 7.57 -10.03 10.94
CA SER A 18 8.01 -9.91 9.54
C SER A 18 8.67 -8.55 9.33
N GLN A 19 9.83 -8.55 8.65
CA GLN A 19 10.51 -7.31 8.29
C GLN A 19 9.65 -6.52 7.30
N VAL A 20 9.50 -5.22 7.56
CA VAL A 20 8.74 -4.30 6.71
C VAL A 20 9.70 -3.29 6.11
N VAL A 21 9.62 -3.11 4.79
CA VAL A 21 10.37 -2.10 4.04
C VAL A 21 9.40 -1.01 3.60
N LEU A 22 9.80 0.24 3.83
CA LEU A 22 9.14 1.43 3.33
C LEU A 22 10.07 2.11 2.32
N ARG A 23 9.56 2.44 1.13
CA ARG A 23 10.32 3.20 0.13
C ARG A 23 9.45 4.18 -0.62
N ASP A 24 10.11 5.20 -1.15
CA ASP A 24 9.48 6.19 -2.03
C ASP A 24 9.27 5.63 -3.43
N THR A 25 8.19 6.08 -4.06
CA THR A 25 7.91 5.81 -5.47
C THR A 25 7.09 6.95 -6.05
N THR A 26 7.09 7.06 -7.37
CA THR A 26 6.18 7.96 -8.09
C THR A 26 5.12 7.12 -8.78
N LEU A 27 3.84 7.49 -8.59
CA LEU A 27 2.69 6.89 -9.25
C LEU A 27 2.24 7.82 -10.36
N ILE A 28 2.08 7.30 -11.57
CA ILE A 28 1.46 8.01 -12.68
C ILE A 28 0.02 7.51 -12.78
N TRP A 29 -0.95 8.39 -12.55
CA TRP A 29 -2.36 8.05 -12.61
C TRP A 29 -3.05 8.84 -13.72
N LYS A 30 -3.85 8.13 -14.51
CA LYS A 30 -4.69 8.69 -15.57
C LYS A 30 -6.13 8.76 -15.10
N HIS A 31 -6.75 9.93 -15.25
CA HIS A 31 -8.16 10.11 -14.97
C HIS A 31 -8.77 11.06 -16.02
N HIS A 32 -10.08 10.94 -16.24
CA HIS A 32 -10.80 11.91 -17.04
C HIS A 32 -10.75 13.29 -16.38
N ASP A 33 -10.68 14.34 -17.20
CA ASP A 33 -10.71 15.69 -16.68
C ASP A 33 -11.97 15.99 -15.89
N PHE A 34 -11.79 16.68 -14.78
CA PHE A 34 -12.86 17.18 -13.96
C PHE A 34 -12.52 18.58 -13.47
N THR A 35 -13.56 19.38 -13.29
CA THR A 35 -13.46 20.73 -12.75
C THR A 35 -14.21 20.76 -11.42
N LEU A 36 -13.64 21.51 -10.48
CA LEU A 36 -14.23 21.71 -9.17
C LEU A 36 -14.75 23.13 -9.05
N ASN A 37 -15.82 23.30 -8.27
CA ASN A 37 -16.25 24.61 -7.80
C ASN A 37 -15.27 25.14 -6.74
N ASP A 38 -15.42 26.42 -6.36
CA ASP A 38 -14.59 27.06 -5.32
C ASP A 38 -14.67 26.33 -3.95
N ASP A 39 -15.79 25.65 -3.68
CA ASP A 39 -16.01 24.85 -2.47
C ASP A 39 -15.47 23.40 -2.57
N ARG A 40 -14.76 23.07 -3.65
CA ARG A 40 -14.26 21.73 -3.99
C ARG A 40 -15.34 20.67 -4.26
N SER A 41 -16.61 21.07 -4.42
CA SER A 41 -17.62 20.19 -4.98
C SER A 41 -17.39 19.98 -6.48
N MET A 42 -17.90 18.88 -7.02
CA MET A 42 -17.73 18.56 -8.45
C MET A 42 -18.61 19.47 -9.31
N MET A 43 -18.00 20.21 -10.23
CA MET A 43 -18.70 21.10 -11.16
C MET A 43 -19.07 20.36 -12.46
N ALA A 44 -18.07 19.77 -13.11
CA ALA A 44 -18.24 18.99 -14.33
C ALA A 44 -17.14 17.94 -14.44
N TYR A 45 -17.44 16.84 -15.12
CA TYR A 45 -16.47 15.81 -15.49
C TYR A 45 -16.68 15.43 -16.96
N THR A 46 -15.60 15.12 -17.66
CA THR A 46 -15.68 14.61 -19.03
C THR A 46 -15.89 13.10 -19.02
N THR A 47 -16.73 12.61 -19.92
CA THR A 47 -16.85 11.17 -20.23
C THR A 47 -16.18 10.83 -21.55
N ASN A 48 -15.43 11.78 -22.13
CA ASN A 48 -14.70 11.55 -23.35
C ASN A 48 -13.39 10.81 -23.02
N ASP A 49 -13.19 9.67 -23.66
CA ASP A 49 -11.99 8.84 -23.50
C ASP A 49 -10.74 9.49 -24.12
N ASP A 50 -10.92 10.53 -24.94
CA ASP A 50 -9.81 11.30 -25.51
C ASP A 50 -9.27 12.39 -24.56
N GLU A 51 -10.00 12.70 -23.48
CA GLU A 51 -9.69 13.79 -22.55
C GLU A 51 -9.22 13.22 -21.20
N ILE A 52 -8.06 12.56 -21.26
CA ILE A 52 -7.40 11.91 -20.12
C ILE A 52 -6.25 12.78 -19.60
N SER A 53 -6.43 13.30 -18.39
CA SER A 53 -5.35 13.93 -17.64
C SER A 53 -4.44 12.89 -17.00
N THR A 54 -3.14 13.16 -17.02
CA THR A 54 -2.13 12.37 -16.33
C THR A 54 -1.58 13.16 -15.16
N VAL A 55 -1.77 12.65 -13.95
CA VAL A 55 -1.26 13.25 -12.72
C VAL A 55 -0.19 12.35 -12.13
N SER A 56 0.89 12.98 -11.66
CA SER A 56 1.97 12.30 -10.95
C SER A 56 1.81 12.52 -9.45
N PHE A 57 1.81 11.43 -8.69
CA PHE A 57 1.75 11.45 -7.23
C PHE A 57 3.01 10.88 -6.61
N GLN A 58 3.48 11.53 -5.55
CA GLN A 58 4.46 10.91 -4.65
C GLN A 58 3.74 9.87 -3.78
N ALA A 59 4.18 8.63 -3.91
CA ALA A 59 3.61 7.49 -3.24
C ALA A 59 4.65 6.79 -2.37
N LYS A 60 4.17 5.94 -1.49
CA LYS A 60 4.97 5.08 -0.62
C LYS A 60 4.65 3.63 -0.94
N VAL A 61 5.69 2.81 -1.07
CA VAL A 61 5.55 1.36 -1.10
C VAL A 61 5.85 0.83 0.29
N ILE A 62 4.91 0.09 0.86
CA ILE A 62 5.05 -0.61 2.15
C ILE A 62 4.97 -2.10 1.85
N GLU A 63 6.02 -2.86 2.16
CA GLU A 63 6.06 -4.26 1.78
C GLU A 63 6.80 -5.15 2.77
N ASN A 64 6.40 -6.41 2.83
CA ASN A 64 7.09 -7.49 3.53
C ASN A 64 7.19 -8.72 2.61
N ASN A 65 7.49 -9.90 3.14
CA ASN A 65 7.62 -11.12 2.32
C ASN A 65 6.32 -11.58 1.65
N LEU A 66 5.16 -11.17 2.15
CA LEU A 66 3.85 -11.66 1.71
C LEU A 66 3.05 -10.62 0.94
N ILE A 67 3.14 -9.35 1.33
CA ILE A 67 2.29 -8.29 0.79
C ILE A 67 3.08 -7.09 0.32
N LYS A 68 2.51 -6.37 -0.64
CA LYS A 68 2.96 -5.05 -1.09
C LYS A 68 1.76 -4.11 -1.17
N LEU A 69 1.87 -2.98 -0.48
CA LEU A 69 0.92 -1.87 -0.54
C LEU A 69 1.55 -0.68 -1.24
N VAL A 70 0.76 0.02 -2.05
CA VAL A 70 1.13 1.34 -2.58
C VAL A 70 0.12 2.35 -2.06
N VAL A 71 0.62 3.37 -1.36
CA VAL A 71 -0.19 4.39 -0.70
C VAL A 71 0.19 5.77 -1.24
N VAL A 72 -0.80 6.63 -1.46
CA VAL A 72 -0.60 8.03 -1.85
C VAL A 72 -0.95 8.93 -0.65
N PRO A 73 0.03 9.39 0.13
CA PRO A 73 -0.22 10.19 1.33
C PRO A 73 -0.99 11.48 1.04
N GLU A 74 -0.55 12.23 0.02
CA GLU A 74 -1.13 13.53 -0.37
C GLU A 74 -2.56 13.43 -0.90
N TYR A 75 -3.02 12.21 -1.21
CA TYR A 75 -4.38 11.94 -1.67
C TYR A 75 -5.19 11.24 -0.58
N GLY A 76 -5.15 11.81 0.63
CA GLY A 76 -5.87 11.31 1.82
C GLY A 76 -5.38 9.96 2.32
N GLY A 77 -4.12 9.61 2.06
CA GLY A 77 -3.57 8.30 2.43
C GLY A 77 -4.20 7.12 1.67
N ARG A 78 -4.71 7.35 0.45
CA ARG A 78 -5.39 6.32 -0.33
C ARG A 78 -4.45 5.17 -0.66
N VAL A 79 -4.89 3.94 -0.40
CA VAL A 79 -4.25 2.71 -0.87
C VAL A 79 -4.69 2.46 -2.31
N ILE A 80 -3.74 2.40 -3.24
CA ILE A 80 -4.00 2.26 -4.69
C ILE A 80 -3.70 0.83 -5.19
N SER A 81 -2.82 0.11 -4.49
CA SER A 81 -2.50 -1.29 -4.81
C SER A 81 -2.27 -2.08 -3.52
N PHE A 82 -2.78 -3.30 -3.51
CA PHE A 82 -2.57 -4.30 -2.48
C PHE A 82 -2.35 -5.68 -3.12
N VAL A 83 -1.09 -6.03 -3.31
CA VAL A 83 -0.69 -7.30 -3.92
C VAL A 83 -0.30 -8.33 -2.87
N TYR A 84 -0.85 -9.55 -3.01
CA TYR A 84 -0.31 -10.75 -2.37
C TYR A 84 0.82 -11.32 -3.22
N LYS A 85 2.06 -11.19 -2.75
CA LYS A 85 3.27 -11.53 -3.51
C LYS A 85 3.34 -12.99 -3.95
N PRO A 86 2.96 -14.00 -3.12
CA PRO A 86 3.10 -15.40 -3.51
C PRO A 86 2.27 -15.80 -4.73
N THR A 87 1.13 -15.16 -4.97
CA THR A 87 0.29 -15.44 -6.16
C THR A 87 0.29 -14.29 -7.17
N GLY A 88 0.87 -13.14 -6.81
CA GLY A 88 0.77 -11.90 -7.59
C GLY A 88 -0.63 -11.30 -7.61
N HIS A 89 -1.58 -11.83 -6.83
CA HIS A 89 -2.97 -11.40 -6.85
C HIS A 89 -3.13 -9.98 -6.28
N GLU A 90 -3.75 -9.09 -7.06
CA GLU A 90 -4.13 -7.75 -6.64
C GLU A 90 -5.51 -7.79 -5.99
N TYR A 91 -5.61 -7.35 -4.73
CA TYR A 91 -6.85 -7.36 -3.97
C TYR A 91 -7.72 -6.14 -4.21
N LEU A 92 -7.15 -5.04 -4.70
CA LEU A 92 -7.93 -3.85 -5.02
C LEU A 92 -8.39 -3.90 -6.47
N TYR A 93 -9.63 -3.48 -6.69
CA TYR A 93 -10.12 -3.27 -8.03
C TYR A 93 -9.33 -2.13 -8.69
N GLN A 94 -8.60 -2.46 -9.75
CA GLN A 94 -7.93 -1.49 -10.60
C GLN A 94 -8.73 -1.37 -11.90
N ARG A 95 -9.15 -0.15 -12.24
CA ARG A 95 -9.54 0.15 -13.62
C ARG A 95 -8.25 0.30 -14.41
N SER A 96 -7.92 -0.73 -15.18
CA SER A 96 -6.84 -0.77 -16.18
C SER A 96 -7.18 0.07 -17.40
#